data_AF-A0A9J6G5W5-F1
#
_entry.id   AF-A0A9J6G5W5-F1
#
_cell.length_a   1.000
_cell.length_b   1.000
_cell.length_c   1.000
_cell.angle_alpha   90.00
_cell.angle_beta   90.00
_cell.angle_gamma   90.00
#
_symmetry.space_group_name_H-M   'P 1'
#
loop_
_entity.id
_entity.type
_entity.pdbx_description
1 polymer ?
#
loop_
_entity_poly.entity_id
_entity_poly.type
_entity_poly.pdbx_seq_one_letter_code
_entity_poly.pdbx_strand_id
1 'polypeptide(L)'
;MTGLIMAHRSNLLRTGQGVVLERSCYSDFIFADTMRKFGYISDKAWKMYHKCVYYSLPELLKPQLVIYLDVPSDVLLQRIRQRNRPEEVNTKVLTKAYLDEMDSLYKHKYLRSIRKETELLMYDWTHFGDTEMLLDDIERINFEAYLDDPYGPMLADWRKISDDWDDYRYRLTKHKSQVMNALCLDYFEAPELYASGEDVEQATDVAEKFNDKRQRFIRGYNKHLGDKGVLFKTKMSSWDMQRYKLDFNKY
;
A
#
# COMPACT_ATOMS: atom_id res chain seq x y z
N MET A 1 4.65 2.50 1.84
CA MET A 1 3.66 1.41 1.62
C MET A 1 2.92 1.55 0.28
N THR A 2 2.32 2.70 -0.02
CA THR A 2 1.62 2.99 -1.30
C THR A 2 2.47 2.79 -2.55
N GLY A 3 3.74 3.20 -2.53
CA GLY A 3 4.66 3.01 -3.67
C GLY A 3 4.92 1.54 -4.05
N LEU A 4 4.84 0.62 -3.08
CA LEU A 4 5.00 -0.82 -3.26
C LEU A 4 3.71 -1.44 -3.84
N ILE A 5 2.56 -1.03 -3.32
CA ILE A 5 1.23 -1.44 -3.82
C ILE A 5 1.06 -1.05 -5.29
N MET A 6 1.45 0.17 -5.67
CA MET A 6 1.41 0.60 -7.07
C MET A 6 2.37 -0.22 -7.96
N ALA A 7 3.55 -0.58 -7.45
CA ALA A 7 4.51 -1.38 -8.20
C ALA A 7 3.97 -2.79 -8.49
N HIS A 8 3.37 -3.43 -7.49
CA HIS A 8 2.74 -4.74 -7.64
C HIS A 8 1.59 -4.74 -8.65
N ARG A 9 0.73 -3.71 -8.62
CA ARG A 9 -0.37 -3.57 -9.59
C ARG A 9 0.12 -3.27 -11.01
N SER A 10 1.16 -2.46 -11.15
CA SER A 10 1.79 -2.24 -12.45
C SER A 10 2.37 -3.54 -13.02
N ASN A 11 2.81 -4.46 -12.16
CA ASN A 11 3.30 -5.77 -12.59
C ASN A 11 2.14 -6.66 -13.04
N LEU A 12 1.05 -6.75 -12.28
CA LEU A 12 -0.17 -7.48 -12.66
C LEU A 12 -0.65 -7.06 -14.05
N LEU A 13 -0.78 -5.76 -14.31
CA LEU A 13 -1.26 -5.25 -15.60
C LEU A 13 -0.27 -5.41 -16.76
N ARG A 14 1.00 -5.71 -16.47
CA ARG A 14 2.04 -5.90 -17.49
C ARG A 14 2.27 -7.37 -17.81
N THR A 15 2.27 -8.25 -16.80
CA THR A 15 2.62 -9.66 -16.94
C THR A 15 1.43 -10.60 -16.84
N GLY A 16 0.28 -10.12 -16.37
CA GLY A 16 -0.90 -10.95 -16.10
C GLY A 16 -0.75 -11.87 -14.90
N GLN A 17 0.34 -11.76 -14.13
CA GLN A 17 0.59 -12.63 -12.97
C GLN A 17 -0.12 -12.09 -11.73
N GLY A 18 -0.87 -12.96 -11.04
CA GLY A 18 -1.48 -12.66 -9.75
C GLY A 18 -0.45 -12.17 -8.73
N VAL A 19 -0.85 -11.24 -7.85
CA VAL A 19 0.01 -10.69 -6.81
C VAL A 19 -0.66 -10.76 -5.46
N VAL A 20 0.04 -11.38 -4.51
CA VAL A 20 -0.35 -11.40 -3.10
C VAL A 20 0.26 -10.19 -2.40
N LEU A 21 -0.57 -9.45 -1.65
CA LEU A 21 -0.15 -8.29 -0.88
C LEU A 21 -0.36 -8.54 0.60
N GLU A 22 0.67 -8.27 1.40
CA GLU A 22 0.51 -8.20 2.86
C GLU A 22 -0.14 -6.87 3.23
N ARG A 23 -1.42 -6.93 3.60
CA ARG A 23 -2.31 -5.79 3.88
C ARG A 23 -2.49 -4.85 2.68
N SER A 24 -3.73 -4.41 2.50
CA SER A 24 -4.06 -3.47 1.43
C SER A 24 -4.23 -2.05 1.98
N CYS A 25 -4.06 -1.05 1.13
CA CYS A 25 -4.36 0.35 1.47
C CYS A 25 -5.83 0.55 1.91
N TYR A 26 -6.75 -0.33 1.49
CA TYR A 26 -8.14 -0.31 1.94
C TYR A 26 -8.31 -0.68 3.41
N SER A 27 -7.36 -1.40 4.00
CA SER A 27 -7.39 -1.78 5.43
C SER A 27 -6.60 -0.84 6.34
N ASP A 28 -5.83 0.09 5.76
CA ASP A 28 -4.85 0.90 6.51
C ASP A 28 -5.51 1.87 7.50
N PHE A 29 -6.72 2.37 7.16
CA PHE A 29 -7.43 3.36 7.99
C PHE A 29 -7.77 2.85 9.40
N ILE A 30 -7.82 1.53 9.58
CA ILE A 30 -8.08 0.90 10.87
C ILE A 30 -6.96 1.24 11.85
N PHE A 31 -5.71 1.28 11.40
CA PHE A 31 -4.57 1.66 12.23
C PHE A 31 -4.68 3.13 12.65
N ALA A 32 -5.01 4.02 11.71
CA ALA A 32 -5.20 5.44 12.03
C ALA A 32 -6.35 5.67 13.02
N ASP A 33 -7.49 5.00 12.82
CA ASP A 33 -8.64 5.07 13.74
C ASP A 33 -8.31 4.54 15.14
N THR A 34 -7.58 3.42 15.21
CA THR A 34 -7.16 2.83 16.49
C THR A 34 -6.16 3.77 17.19
N MET A 35 -5.13 4.25 16.49
CA MET A 35 -4.14 5.17 17.06
C MET A 35 -4.76 6.45 17.59
N ARG A 36 -5.80 6.98 16.92
CA ARG A 36 -6.55 8.15 17.41
C ARG A 36 -7.26 7.85 18.71
N LYS A 37 -7.94 6.70 18.81
CA LYS A 37 -8.69 6.31 20.01
C LYS A 37 -7.80 6.21 21.24
N PHE A 38 -6.57 5.74 21.07
CA PHE A 38 -5.58 5.66 22.15
C PHE A 38 -4.77 6.94 22.36
N GLY A 39 -5.05 8.01 21.59
CA GLY A 39 -4.40 9.31 21.75
C GLY A 39 -2.98 9.39 21.21
N TYR A 40 -2.57 8.48 20.32
CA TYR A 40 -1.24 8.50 19.69
C TYR A 40 -1.14 9.46 18.50
N ILE A 41 -2.28 9.78 17.88
CA ILE A 41 -2.35 10.78 16.81
C ILE A 41 -3.34 11.87 17.17
N SER A 42 -3.03 13.10 16.78
CA SER A 42 -3.93 14.23 16.95
C SER A 42 -5.18 14.10 16.08
N ASP A 43 -6.30 14.69 16.52
CA ASP A 43 -7.54 14.75 15.73
C ASP A 43 -7.32 15.42 14.36
N LYS A 44 -6.40 16.39 14.29
CA LYS A 44 -6.05 17.10 13.04
C LYS A 44 -5.32 16.18 12.07
N ALA A 45 -4.31 15.44 12.55
CA ALA A 45 -3.60 14.45 11.73
C ALA A 45 -4.56 13.35 11.23
N TRP A 46 -5.47 12.89 12.07
CA TRP A 46 -6.47 11.89 11.68
C TRP A 46 -7.43 12.38 10.59
N LYS A 47 -7.97 13.61 10.73
CA LYS A 47 -8.84 14.21 9.70
C LYS A 47 -8.10 14.30 8.37
N MET A 48 -6.82 14.67 8.43
CA MET A 48 -6.01 14.81 7.24
C MET A 48 -5.71 13.47 6.56
N TYR A 49 -5.40 12.44 7.35
CA TYR A 49 -5.25 11.08 6.85
C TYR A 49 -6.50 10.64 6.07
N HIS A 50 -7.69 10.80 6.65
CA HIS A 50 -8.95 10.44 5.98
C HIS A 50 -9.21 11.27 4.72
N LYS A 51 -8.82 12.54 4.70
CA LYS A 51 -8.87 13.37 3.48
C LYS A 51 -7.96 12.81 2.39
N CYS A 52 -6.73 12.44 2.72
CA CYS A 52 -5.80 11.81 1.79
C CYS A 52 -6.34 10.49 1.24
N VAL A 53 -6.88 9.62 2.10
CA VAL A 53 -7.52 8.36 1.69
C VAL A 53 -8.70 8.63 0.75
N TYR A 54 -9.56 9.60 1.07
CA TYR A 54 -10.73 9.92 0.25
C TYR A 54 -10.38 10.32 -1.19
N TYR A 55 -9.30 11.11 -1.39
CA TYR A 55 -8.88 11.53 -2.72
C TYR A 55 -8.02 10.51 -3.48
N SER A 56 -7.21 9.73 -2.76
CA SER A 56 -6.23 8.82 -3.40
C SER A 56 -6.75 7.41 -3.63
N LEU A 57 -7.66 6.91 -2.77
CA LEU A 57 -8.13 5.53 -2.81
C LEU A 57 -9.02 5.20 -4.03
N PRO A 58 -9.88 6.12 -4.55
CA PRO A 58 -10.69 5.83 -5.75
C PRO A 58 -9.88 5.59 -7.03
N GLU A 59 -8.64 6.08 -7.12
CA GLU A 59 -7.73 5.81 -8.26
C GLU A 59 -7.21 4.37 -8.27
N LEU A 60 -7.43 3.63 -7.19
CA LEU A 60 -6.96 2.27 -7.01
C LEU A 60 -8.13 1.29 -7.20
N LEU A 61 -7.89 0.19 -7.90
CA LEU A 61 -8.83 -0.94 -7.97
C LEU A 61 -8.91 -1.67 -6.64
N LYS A 62 -10.10 -2.09 -6.21
CA LYS A 62 -10.22 -2.97 -5.03
C LYS A 62 -9.59 -4.34 -5.29
N PRO A 63 -9.09 -5.05 -4.26
CA PRO A 63 -8.63 -6.42 -4.43
C PRO A 63 -9.78 -7.33 -4.94
N GLN A 64 -9.43 -8.41 -5.65
CA GLN A 64 -10.41 -9.42 -6.10
C GLN A 64 -10.79 -10.39 -4.99
N LEU A 65 -9.84 -10.67 -4.10
CA LEU A 65 -9.98 -11.55 -2.97
C LEU A 65 -9.31 -10.91 -1.74
N VAL A 66 -10.00 -10.95 -0.61
CA VAL A 66 -9.45 -10.62 0.71
C VAL A 66 -9.47 -11.88 1.56
N ILE A 67 -8.32 -12.22 2.12
CA ILE A 67 -8.17 -13.31 3.09
C ILE A 67 -7.98 -12.66 4.46
N TYR A 68 -8.92 -12.90 5.36
CA TYR A 68 -8.87 -12.42 6.73
C TYR A 68 -8.58 -13.59 7.67
N LEU A 69 -7.50 -13.46 8.44
CA LEU A 69 -7.07 -14.45 9.43
C LEU A 69 -7.47 -13.94 10.81
N ASP A 70 -8.50 -14.56 11.39
CA ASP A 70 -9.01 -14.21 12.73
C ASP A 70 -8.12 -14.86 13.80
N VAL A 71 -7.58 -14.06 14.71
CA VAL A 71 -6.76 -14.54 15.82
C VAL A 71 -7.10 -13.74 17.07
N PRO A 72 -7.42 -14.40 18.19
CA PRO A 72 -7.70 -13.69 19.43
C PRO A 72 -6.46 -12.94 19.93
N SER A 73 -6.68 -11.75 20.49
CA SER A 73 -5.62 -10.85 20.96
C SER A 73 -4.69 -11.47 21.99
N ASP A 74 -5.22 -12.36 22.84
CA ASP A 74 -4.43 -13.10 23.84
C ASP A 74 -3.36 -13.98 23.18
N VAL A 75 -3.74 -14.68 22.11
CA VAL A 75 -2.82 -15.53 21.33
C VAL A 75 -1.84 -14.68 20.54
N LEU A 76 -2.30 -13.55 19.97
CA LEU A 76 -1.42 -12.60 19.28
C LEU A 76 -0.33 -12.06 20.22
N LEU A 77 -0.67 -11.68 21.44
CA LEU A 77 0.29 -11.20 22.44
C LEU A 77 1.30 -12.29 22.83
N GLN A 78 0.85 -13.53 23.01
CA GLN A 78 1.75 -14.66 23.26
C GLN A 78 2.73 -14.85 22.09
N ARG A 79 2.25 -14.80 20.84
CA ARG A 79 3.08 -14.92 19.64
C ARG A 79 4.07 -13.76 19.50
N ILE A 80 3.66 -12.53 19.80
CA ILE A 80 4.55 -11.35 19.81
C ILE A 80 5.69 -11.56 20.82
N ARG A 81 5.36 -12.00 22.04
CA ARG A 81 6.36 -12.30 23.08
C ARG A 81 7.31 -13.43 22.67
N GLN A 82 6.80 -14.48 22.05
CA GLN A 82 7.62 -15.59 21.55
C GLN A 82 8.58 -15.17 20.42
N ARG A 83 8.15 -14.27 19.52
CA ARG A 83 9.02 -13.72 18.47
C ARG A 83 10.17 -12.86 19.03
N ASN A 84 10.00 -12.35 20.26
CA ASN A 84 10.99 -11.63 21.05
C ASN A 84 11.74 -10.51 20.28
N ARG A 85 11.00 -9.76 19.46
CA ARG A 85 11.52 -8.58 18.78
C ARG A 85 11.58 -7.41 19.77
N PRO A 86 12.74 -6.82 20.06
CA PRO A 86 12.87 -5.80 21.10
C PRO A 86 11.99 -4.57 20.83
N GLU A 87 11.78 -4.21 19.57
CA GLU A 87 10.89 -3.14 19.12
C GLU A 87 9.40 -3.45 19.30
N GLU A 88 8.98 -4.72 19.27
CA GLU A 88 7.57 -5.08 19.48
C GLU A 88 7.27 -5.31 20.97
N VAL A 89 8.18 -5.99 21.71
CA VAL A 89 7.97 -6.38 23.11
C VAL A 89 8.04 -5.20 24.08
N ASN A 90 8.93 -4.23 23.84
CA ASN A 90 9.13 -3.09 24.75
C ASN A 90 8.21 -1.90 24.45
N THR A 91 7.35 -2.03 23.44
CA THR A 91 6.53 -0.91 22.96
C THR A 91 5.27 -0.74 23.79
N LYS A 92 5.04 0.49 24.28
CA LYS A 92 3.86 0.85 25.07
C LYS A 92 2.53 0.83 24.30
N VAL A 93 2.59 0.72 22.97
CA VAL A 93 1.43 0.76 22.06
C VAL A 93 0.72 -0.59 21.97
N LEU A 94 1.48 -1.70 21.94
CA LEU A 94 0.96 -3.05 21.71
C LEU A 94 0.37 -3.65 23.00
N THR A 95 -0.69 -3.02 23.50
CA THR A 95 -1.48 -3.52 24.62
C THR A 95 -2.62 -4.43 24.15
N LYS A 96 -3.14 -5.27 25.04
CA LYS A 96 -4.32 -6.11 24.73
C LYS A 96 -5.50 -5.27 24.24
N ALA A 97 -5.80 -4.18 24.96
CA ALA A 97 -6.88 -3.27 24.61
C ALA A 97 -6.70 -2.65 23.21
N TYR A 98 -5.47 -2.34 22.82
CA TYR A 98 -5.16 -1.82 21.48
C TYR A 98 -5.46 -2.86 20.39
N LEU A 99 -5.04 -4.11 20.60
CA LEU A 99 -5.29 -5.20 19.65
C LEU A 99 -6.78 -5.57 19.57
N ASP A 100 -7.48 -5.60 20.70
CA ASP A 100 -8.93 -5.84 20.76
C ASP A 100 -9.72 -4.78 19.99
N GLU A 101 -9.34 -3.50 20.16
CA GLU A 101 -9.96 -2.41 19.42
C GLU A 101 -9.72 -2.54 17.92
N MET A 102 -8.48 -2.85 17.54
CA MET A 102 -8.11 -3.02 16.14
C MET A 102 -8.92 -4.17 15.51
N ASP A 103 -9.03 -5.31 16.20
CA ASP A 103 -9.85 -6.45 15.76
C ASP A 103 -11.33 -6.07 15.59
N SER A 104 -11.89 -5.36 16.57
CA SER A 104 -13.25 -4.82 16.52
C SER A 104 -13.47 -3.92 15.30
N LEU A 105 -12.54 -3.01 15.01
CA LEU A 105 -12.62 -2.12 13.85
C LEU A 105 -12.49 -2.87 12.52
N TYR A 106 -11.64 -3.90 12.43
CA TYR A 106 -11.58 -4.79 11.27
C TYR A 106 -12.95 -5.44 11.01
N LYS A 107 -13.54 -6.07 12.03
CA LYS A 107 -14.81 -6.79 11.91
C LYS A 107 -15.99 -5.88 11.62
N HIS A 108 -16.12 -4.75 12.31
CA HIS A 108 -17.30 -3.89 12.22
C HIS A 108 -17.26 -2.88 11.07
N LYS A 109 -16.08 -2.38 10.69
CA LYS A 109 -15.95 -1.39 9.60
C LYS A 109 -15.50 -2.06 8.31
N TYR A 110 -14.26 -2.59 8.29
CA TYR A 110 -13.62 -3.01 7.03
C TYR A 110 -14.25 -4.25 6.40
N LEU A 111 -14.42 -5.34 7.17
CA LEU A 111 -15.01 -6.57 6.63
C LEU A 111 -16.46 -6.34 6.18
N ARG A 112 -17.20 -5.50 6.91
CA ARG A 112 -18.58 -5.14 6.55
C ARG A 112 -18.68 -4.33 5.26
N SER A 113 -17.72 -3.42 5.00
CA SER A 113 -17.70 -2.64 3.76
C SER A 113 -17.23 -3.49 2.58
N ILE A 114 -16.14 -4.23 2.75
CA ILE A 114 -15.45 -4.91 1.64
C ILE A 114 -16.22 -6.14 1.12
N ARG A 115 -16.97 -6.83 2.00
CA ARG A 115 -17.78 -8.01 1.65
C ARG A 115 -18.83 -7.73 0.57
N LYS A 116 -19.18 -6.48 0.29
CA LYS A 116 -20.15 -6.14 -0.77
C LYS A 116 -19.52 -6.08 -2.16
N GLU A 117 -18.22 -5.87 -2.24
CA GLU A 117 -17.52 -5.46 -3.46
C GLU A 117 -16.39 -6.43 -3.84
N THR A 118 -15.92 -7.22 -2.88
CA THR A 118 -14.80 -8.16 -3.02
C THR A 118 -15.14 -9.48 -2.33
N GLU A 119 -14.65 -10.59 -2.90
CA GLU A 119 -14.75 -11.92 -2.28
C GLU A 119 -13.95 -11.97 -0.98
N LEU A 120 -14.54 -12.49 0.08
CA LEU A 120 -13.95 -12.50 1.42
C LEU A 120 -13.91 -13.92 1.98
N LEU A 121 -12.70 -14.43 2.20
CA LEU A 121 -12.45 -15.67 2.93
C LEU A 121 -12.00 -15.34 4.35
N MET A 122 -12.65 -15.97 5.34
CA MET A 122 -12.33 -15.79 6.76
C MET A 122 -11.92 -17.13 7.35
N TYR A 123 -10.76 -17.17 7.99
CA TYR A 123 -10.23 -18.37 8.63
C TYR A 123 -9.90 -18.08 10.08
N ASP A 124 -10.26 -19.01 10.97
CA ASP A 124 -9.71 -19.03 12.32
C ASP A 124 -8.24 -19.46 12.24
N TRP A 125 -7.34 -18.58 12.67
CA TRP A 125 -5.90 -18.76 12.66
C TRP A 125 -5.31 -18.78 14.08
N THR A 126 -6.15 -19.14 15.06
CA THR A 126 -5.75 -19.42 16.46
C THR A 126 -4.67 -20.49 16.52
N HIS A 127 -4.79 -21.51 15.68
CA HIS A 127 -3.72 -22.46 15.36
C HIS A 127 -3.29 -22.23 13.91
N PHE A 128 -2.02 -22.50 13.59
CA PHE A 128 -1.58 -22.40 12.20
C PHE A 128 -2.36 -23.42 11.38
N GLY A 129 -3.13 -22.91 10.42
CA GLY A 129 -3.95 -23.73 9.53
C GLY A 129 -3.13 -24.35 8.41
N ASP A 130 -3.79 -25.23 7.66
CA ASP A 130 -3.23 -25.83 6.45
C ASP A 130 -3.35 -24.86 5.28
N THR A 131 -2.24 -24.66 4.57
CA THR A 131 -2.19 -23.82 3.38
C THR A 131 -2.83 -24.48 2.16
N GLU A 132 -2.87 -25.83 2.11
CA GLU A 132 -3.48 -26.56 0.98
C GLU A 132 -4.99 -26.35 0.94
N MET A 133 -5.66 -26.43 2.09
CA MET A 133 -7.10 -26.15 2.19
C MET A 133 -7.45 -24.74 1.70
N LEU A 134 -6.61 -23.76 2.04
CA LEU A 134 -6.80 -22.37 1.59
C LEU A 134 -6.64 -22.23 0.08
N LEU A 135 -5.72 -22.97 -0.54
CA LEU A 135 -5.54 -22.97 -1.99
C LEU A 135 -6.74 -23.60 -2.69
N ASP A 136 -7.24 -24.74 -2.21
CA ASP A 136 -8.42 -25.40 -2.75
C ASP A 136 -9.64 -24.46 -2.74
N ASP A 137 -9.83 -23.72 -1.65
CA ASP A 137 -10.94 -22.76 -1.54
C ASP A 137 -10.76 -21.57 -2.48
N ILE A 138 -9.53 -21.14 -2.76
CA ILE A 138 -9.26 -20.11 -3.78
C ILE A 138 -9.60 -20.63 -5.18
N GLU A 139 -9.20 -21.85 -5.51
CA GLU A 139 -9.42 -22.45 -6.83
C GLU A 139 -10.91 -22.69 -7.13
N ARG A 140 -11.72 -22.91 -6.09
CA ARG A 140 -13.18 -23.07 -6.22
C ARG A 140 -13.92 -21.78 -6.55
N ILE A 141 -13.33 -20.61 -6.30
CA ILE A 141 -13.98 -19.33 -6.53
C ILE A 141 -14.02 -19.04 -8.04
N ASN A 142 -15.23 -18.89 -8.57
CA ASN A 142 -15.43 -18.47 -9.96
C ASN A 142 -15.52 -16.94 -10.06
N PHE A 143 -14.39 -16.28 -10.30
CA PHE A 143 -14.35 -14.83 -10.49
C PHE A 143 -14.99 -14.37 -11.81
N GLU A 144 -15.04 -15.22 -12.85
CA GLU A 144 -15.62 -14.88 -14.15
C GLU A 144 -17.12 -14.62 -14.01
N ALA A 145 -17.81 -15.44 -13.21
CA ALA A 145 -19.23 -15.26 -12.94
C ALA A 145 -19.57 -13.88 -12.35
N TYR A 146 -18.67 -13.29 -11.56
CA TYR A 146 -18.86 -11.94 -11.01
C TYR A 146 -18.58 -10.82 -12.03
N LEU A 147 -17.71 -11.08 -13.00
CA LEU A 147 -17.39 -10.14 -14.07
C LEU A 147 -18.48 -10.12 -15.15
N ASP A 148 -19.14 -11.26 -15.37
CA ASP A 148 -20.23 -11.42 -16.33
C ASP A 148 -21.54 -10.76 -15.86
N ASP A 149 -21.74 -10.57 -14.55
CA ASP A 149 -22.87 -9.81 -14.00
C ASP A 149 -22.66 -8.29 -14.19
N PRO A 150 -23.40 -7.61 -15.08
CA PRO A 150 -23.18 -6.19 -15.37
C PRO A 150 -23.63 -5.28 -14.23
N TYR A 151 -24.56 -5.73 -13.38
CA TYR A 151 -25.22 -4.91 -12.36
C TYR A 151 -24.78 -5.26 -10.93
N GLY A 152 -24.11 -6.39 -10.74
CA GLY A 152 -23.65 -6.85 -9.43
C GLY A 152 -22.63 -5.91 -8.79
N PRO A 153 -22.67 -5.69 -7.46
CA PRO A 153 -21.69 -4.83 -6.78
C PRO A 153 -20.30 -5.47 -6.68
N MET A 154 -20.20 -6.80 -6.82
CA MET A 154 -18.95 -7.54 -6.77
C MET A 154 -18.06 -7.21 -7.96
N LEU A 155 -16.78 -6.93 -7.69
CA LEU A 155 -15.75 -6.64 -8.69
C LEU A 155 -16.12 -5.56 -9.71
N ALA A 156 -17.00 -4.63 -9.34
CA ALA A 156 -17.47 -3.58 -10.25
C ALA A 156 -16.31 -2.75 -10.83
N ASP A 157 -15.29 -2.45 -10.03
CA ASP A 157 -14.11 -1.70 -10.45
C ASP A 157 -13.31 -2.40 -11.57
N TRP A 158 -13.41 -3.74 -11.67
CA TRP A 158 -12.70 -4.58 -12.63
C TRP A 158 -13.44 -4.72 -13.96
N ARG A 159 -14.71 -4.30 -14.04
CA ARG A 159 -15.47 -4.28 -15.29
C ARG A 159 -15.20 -2.97 -16.02
N LYS A 160 -14.08 -2.92 -16.74
CA LYS A 160 -13.69 -1.77 -17.57
C LYS A 160 -13.67 -2.14 -19.06
N ILE A 161 -13.97 -1.16 -19.90
CA ILE A 161 -13.86 -1.29 -21.36
C ILE A 161 -12.37 -1.36 -21.73
N SER A 162 -12.02 -1.98 -22.87
CA SER A 162 -10.62 -2.16 -23.30
C SER A 162 -9.81 -0.85 -23.29
N ASP A 163 -10.39 0.26 -23.74
CA ASP A 163 -9.68 1.55 -23.80
C ASP A 163 -9.38 2.12 -22.40
N ASP A 164 -10.29 1.91 -21.45
CA ASP A 164 -10.11 2.33 -20.05
C ASP A 164 -8.97 1.55 -19.37
N TRP A 165 -8.80 0.28 -19.73
CA TRP A 165 -7.70 -0.54 -19.23
C TRP A 165 -6.35 -0.05 -19.72
N ASP A 166 -6.25 0.37 -20.98
CA ASP A 166 -5.02 0.92 -21.53
C ASP A 166 -4.66 2.25 -20.88
N ASP A 167 -5.62 3.16 -20.69
CA ASP A 167 -5.37 4.41 -19.98
C ASP A 167 -4.99 4.16 -18.51
N TYR A 168 -5.70 3.26 -17.83
CA TYR A 168 -5.41 2.89 -16.45
C TYR A 168 -3.98 2.33 -16.30
N ARG A 169 -3.60 1.39 -17.18
CA ARG A 169 -2.26 0.80 -17.21
C ARG A 169 -1.21 1.86 -17.51
N TYR A 170 -1.47 2.77 -18.45
CA TYR A 170 -0.56 3.85 -18.80
C TYR A 170 -0.34 4.81 -17.63
N ARG A 171 -1.41 5.16 -16.91
CA ARG A 171 -1.37 6.04 -15.74
C ARG A 171 -0.52 5.45 -14.61
N LEU A 172 -0.76 4.19 -14.25
CA LEU A 172 -0.02 3.51 -13.17
C LEU A 172 1.45 3.23 -13.51
N THR A 173 1.77 2.96 -14.78
CA THR A 173 3.13 2.60 -15.19
C THR A 173 3.98 3.84 -15.50
N LYS A 174 3.46 4.77 -16.32
CA LYS A 174 4.21 5.94 -16.79
C LYS A 174 4.03 7.14 -15.85
N HIS A 175 2.81 7.40 -15.43
CA HIS A 175 2.45 8.58 -14.65
C HIS A 175 2.43 8.31 -13.14
N LYS A 176 3.27 7.38 -12.67
CA LYS A 176 3.35 7.02 -11.25
C LYS A 176 3.57 8.22 -10.34
N SER A 177 4.38 9.19 -10.76
CA SER A 177 4.57 10.45 -10.00
C SER A 177 3.28 11.23 -9.82
N GLN A 178 2.40 11.26 -10.82
CA GLN A 178 1.10 11.92 -10.73
C GLN A 178 0.16 11.19 -9.77
N VAL A 179 0.15 9.85 -9.81
CA VAL A 179 -0.61 9.05 -8.84
C VAL A 179 -0.07 9.24 -7.43
N MET A 180 1.26 9.37 -7.27
CA MET A 180 1.88 9.70 -5.99
C MET A 180 1.56 11.12 -5.53
N ASN A 181 1.39 12.09 -6.44
CA ASN A 181 1.00 13.46 -6.09
C ASN A 181 -0.39 13.53 -5.45
N ALA A 182 -1.29 12.56 -5.71
CA ALA A 182 -2.56 12.49 -4.99
C ALA A 182 -2.39 12.25 -3.47
N LEU A 183 -1.22 11.77 -3.04
CA LEU A 183 -0.85 11.64 -1.63
C LEU A 183 -0.17 12.89 -1.06
N CYS A 184 0.17 13.87 -1.92
CA CYS A 184 0.80 15.13 -1.55
C CYS A 184 -0.28 16.22 -1.49
N LEU A 185 -1.05 16.23 -0.40
CA LEU A 185 -1.99 17.33 -0.12
C LEU A 185 -1.30 18.36 0.80
N ASP A 186 -1.71 19.61 0.73
CA ASP A 186 -1.15 20.64 1.61
C ASP A 186 -1.69 20.47 3.05
N TYR A 187 -0.77 20.41 4.02
CA TYR A 187 -1.02 19.93 5.37
C TYR A 187 -0.90 20.99 6.47
N PHE A 188 -1.40 22.22 6.24
CA PHE A 188 -1.19 23.35 7.15
C PHE A 188 -1.80 23.18 8.56
N GLU A 189 -2.81 22.34 8.73
CA GLU A 189 -3.53 22.19 10.00
C GLU A 189 -2.86 21.22 10.98
N ALA A 190 -2.01 20.31 10.52
CA ALA A 190 -1.41 19.24 11.31
C ALA A 190 0.12 19.38 11.33
N PRO A 191 0.71 20.04 12.35
CA PRO A 191 2.16 20.30 12.40
C PRO A 191 3.00 19.02 12.47
N GLU A 192 2.45 17.93 13.00
CA GLU A 192 3.09 16.61 13.09
C GLU A 192 3.40 15.99 11.71
N LEU A 193 2.71 16.42 10.65
CA LEU A 193 2.88 15.90 9.29
C LEU A 193 3.80 16.77 8.42
N TYR A 194 4.23 17.93 8.93
CA TYR A 194 5.02 18.89 8.18
C TYR A 194 6.44 18.99 8.74
N ALA A 195 7.44 18.94 7.86
CA ALA A 195 8.83 19.20 8.22
C ALA A 195 9.13 20.69 8.05
N SER A 196 9.89 21.29 8.98
CA SER A 196 10.26 22.71 8.86
C SER A 196 11.17 22.93 7.64
N GLY A 197 11.19 24.17 7.12
CA GLY A 197 12.06 24.50 5.98
C GLY A 197 13.55 24.24 6.29
N GLU A 198 13.96 24.54 7.52
CA GLU A 198 15.33 24.31 8.01
C GLU A 198 15.65 22.80 8.07
N ASP A 199 14.73 21.97 8.55
CA ASP A 199 14.93 20.50 8.59
C ASP A 199 15.02 19.91 7.18
N VAL A 200 14.22 20.43 6.23
CA VAL A 200 14.25 20.01 4.82
C VAL A 200 15.56 20.43 4.16
N GLU A 201 16.08 21.62 4.45
CA GLU A 201 17.38 22.09 3.98
C GLU A 201 18.50 21.19 4.52
N GLN A 202 18.51 20.90 5.83
CA GLN A 202 19.48 19.98 6.42
C GLN A 202 19.41 18.58 5.82
N ALA A 203 18.20 18.05 5.60
CA ALA A 203 18.03 16.76 4.94
C ALA A 203 18.56 16.78 3.50
N THR A 204 18.42 17.91 2.80
CA THR A 204 18.95 18.12 1.46
C THR A 204 20.47 18.19 1.47
N ASP A 205 21.09 18.95 2.38
CA ASP A 205 22.55 19.02 2.55
C ASP A 205 23.16 17.65 2.85
N VAL A 206 22.53 16.87 3.73
CA VAL A 206 22.94 15.50 4.05
C VAL A 206 22.84 14.63 2.81
N ALA A 207 21.71 14.69 2.10
CA ALA A 207 21.51 13.98 0.85
C ALA A 207 22.58 14.33 -0.20
N GLU A 208 22.98 15.60 -0.28
CA GLU A 208 23.97 16.08 -1.22
C GLU A 208 25.38 15.57 -0.94
N LYS A 209 25.75 15.41 0.34
CA LYS A 209 27.03 14.79 0.73
C LYS A 209 27.19 13.35 0.22
N PHE A 210 26.09 12.64 0.01
CA PHE A 210 26.09 11.27 -0.53
C PHE A 210 25.87 11.22 -2.04
N ASN A 211 25.81 12.35 -2.74
CA ASN A 211 25.54 12.42 -4.18
C ASN A 211 26.48 11.56 -5.04
N ASP A 212 27.74 11.41 -4.64
CA ASP A 212 28.72 10.60 -5.37
C ASP A 212 28.50 9.09 -5.22
N LYS A 213 27.69 8.67 -4.24
CA LYS A 213 27.38 7.26 -3.96
C LYS A 213 25.94 6.87 -4.29
N ARG A 214 25.05 7.86 -4.44
CA ARG A 214 23.62 7.66 -4.68
C ARG A 214 23.20 8.19 -6.05
N GLN A 215 21.96 7.89 -6.44
CA GLN A 215 21.37 8.47 -7.63
C GLN A 215 21.13 9.97 -7.41
N ARG A 216 21.92 10.83 -8.08
CA ARG A 216 21.77 12.30 -8.04
C ARG A 216 20.84 12.79 -9.15
N PHE A 217 21.09 12.33 -10.36
CA PHE A 217 20.30 12.66 -11.55
C PHE A 217 19.31 11.54 -11.85
N ILE A 218 18.39 11.81 -12.77
CA ILE A 218 17.49 10.77 -13.28
C ILE A 218 18.31 9.55 -13.76
N ARG A 219 17.79 8.34 -13.49
CA ARG A 219 18.51 7.09 -13.77
C ARG A 219 18.99 7.03 -15.22
N GLY A 220 20.21 6.56 -15.48
CA GLY A 220 20.78 6.58 -16.82
C GLY A 220 21.59 7.85 -17.16
N TYR A 221 21.61 8.85 -16.26
CA TYR A 221 22.41 10.08 -16.38
C TYR A 221 23.47 10.24 -15.28
N ASN A 222 23.73 9.21 -14.48
CA ASN A 222 24.68 9.23 -13.38
C ASN A 222 26.03 8.65 -13.80
N LYS A 223 26.92 9.49 -14.34
CA LYS A 223 28.26 9.07 -14.79
C LYS A 223 29.06 8.40 -13.67
N HIS A 224 28.92 8.88 -12.43
CA HIS A 224 29.58 8.34 -11.24
C HIS A 224 29.11 6.94 -10.85
N LEU A 225 27.91 6.54 -11.27
CA LEU A 225 27.36 5.19 -11.06
C LEU A 225 27.60 4.25 -12.26
N GLY A 226 28.39 4.69 -13.26
CA GLY A 226 28.74 3.89 -14.43
C GLY A 226 27.77 4.01 -15.62
N ASP A 227 26.87 4.99 -15.63
CA ASP A 227 26.00 5.24 -16.77
C ASP A 227 26.81 5.69 -18.00
N LYS A 228 26.65 4.98 -19.12
CA LYS A 228 27.36 5.25 -20.38
C LYS A 228 26.56 6.17 -21.31
N GLY A 229 27.28 6.94 -22.13
CA GLY A 229 26.71 7.75 -23.22
C GLY A 229 25.90 8.97 -22.76
N VAL A 230 26.08 9.42 -21.51
CA VAL A 230 25.28 10.49 -20.90
C VAL A 230 25.25 11.78 -21.74
N LEU A 231 26.39 12.16 -22.34
CA LEU A 231 26.51 13.38 -23.15
C LEU A 231 25.58 13.41 -24.37
N PHE A 232 25.21 12.25 -24.93
CA PHE A 232 24.38 12.16 -26.12
C PHE A 232 22.92 11.81 -25.81
N LYS A 233 22.57 11.65 -24.52
CA LYS A 233 21.19 11.39 -24.11
C LYS A 233 20.44 12.72 -23.98
N THR A 234 19.51 12.97 -24.88
CA THR A 234 18.67 14.18 -24.87
C THR A 234 17.43 14.02 -23.99
N LYS A 235 16.79 12.86 -24.05
CA LYS A 235 15.65 12.52 -23.20
C LYS A 235 15.61 11.04 -22.91
N MET A 236 14.98 10.71 -21.80
CA MET A 236 14.62 9.36 -21.45
C MET A 236 13.41 8.93 -22.26
N SER A 237 13.47 7.75 -22.90
CA SER A 237 12.32 7.21 -23.62
C SER A 237 11.19 6.88 -22.64
N SER A 238 9.93 7.06 -23.08
CA SER A 238 8.75 6.63 -22.31
C SER A 238 8.82 5.14 -21.95
N TRP A 239 9.42 4.31 -22.81
CA TRP A 239 9.63 2.89 -22.57
C TRP A 239 10.67 2.60 -21.48
N ASP A 240 11.72 3.43 -21.41
CA ASP A 240 12.72 3.34 -20.33
C ASP A 240 12.11 3.78 -19.00
N MET A 241 11.20 4.77 -19.03
CA MET A 241 10.46 5.19 -17.84
C MET A 241 9.60 4.09 -17.24
N GLN A 242 8.89 3.33 -18.07
CA GLN A 242 8.05 2.21 -17.62
C GLN A 242 8.86 1.04 -17.03
N ARG A 243 10.13 0.90 -17.40
CA ARG A 243 11.03 -0.13 -16.86
C ARG A 243 11.59 0.24 -15.48
N TYR A 244 11.33 1.45 -14.98
CA TYR A 244 11.76 1.83 -13.64
C TYR A 244 10.99 1.08 -12.56
N LYS A 245 11.69 0.12 -11.94
CA LYS A 245 11.35 -0.34 -10.60
C LYS A 245 11.85 0.71 -9.61
N LEU A 246 10.94 1.24 -8.79
CA LEU A 246 11.32 1.97 -7.56
C LEU A 246 11.87 0.93 -6.58
N ASP A 247 13.16 0.69 -6.68
CA ASP A 247 13.90 -0.20 -5.79
C ASP A 247 14.39 0.62 -4.58
N PHE A 248 13.54 0.76 -3.56
CA PHE A 248 13.84 1.56 -2.36
C PHE A 248 15.09 1.09 -1.60
N ASN A 249 15.62 -0.10 -1.92
CA ASN A 249 16.88 -0.61 -1.36
C ASN A 249 18.14 -0.16 -2.14
N LYS A 250 17.98 0.51 -3.29
CA LYS A 250 19.08 1.06 -4.11
C LYS A 250 19.16 2.59 -4.11
N TYR A 251 18.31 3.26 -3.34
CA TYR A 251 18.22 4.72 -3.25
C TYR A 251 18.71 5.23 -1.91
#